data_AF-A0A4S0QIW4-F1
#
_entry.id   AF-A0A4S0QIW4-F1
#
_cell.length_a   1.000
_cell.length_b   1.000
_cell.length_c   1.000
_cell.angle_alpha   90.00
_cell.angle_beta   90.00
_cell.angle_gamma   90.00
#
_symmetry.space_group_name_H-M   'P 1'
#
loop_
_entity.id
_entity.type
_entity.pdbx_description
1 polymer ?
#
loop_
_entity_poly.entity_id
_entity_poly.type
_entity_poly.pdbx_seq_one_letter_code
_entity_poly.pdbx_strand_id
1 'polypeptide(L)'
;GFQTANEIHIPVGTDVQVRLEGVDVIHSFWVPSLAGKQDVVPGRSNSLLLRAEKPGAYRGQCAEFCGLQHSHMAVLVIAEAPADFERWAASQREDAMVPADMD
;
A
#
# COMPACT_ATOMS: atom_id res chain seq x y z
N GLY A 1 -5.35 -11.76 9.52
CA GLY A 1 -4.66 -10.61 8.90
C GLY A 1 -5.69 -9.56 8.55
N PHE A 2 -5.27 -8.42 8.03
CA PHE A 2 -6.17 -7.38 7.51
C PHE A 2 -5.88 -7.14 6.03
N GLN A 3 -6.82 -6.51 5.33
CA GLN A 3 -6.67 -6.11 3.94
C GLN A 3 -7.16 -4.68 3.79
N THR A 4 -6.35 -3.86 3.15
CA THR A 4 -6.66 -2.46 2.82
C THR A 4 -6.87 -2.32 1.32
N ALA A 5 -7.42 -1.18 0.90
CA ALA A 5 -7.56 -0.82 -0.51
C ALA A 5 -6.91 0.55 -0.75
N ASN A 6 -6.08 0.64 -1.79
CA ASN A 6 -5.40 1.87 -2.23
C ASN A 6 -4.46 2.53 -1.20
N GLU A 7 -4.25 1.93 -0.04
CA GLU A 7 -3.29 2.38 0.96
C GLU A 7 -2.54 1.24 1.63
N ILE A 8 -1.33 1.51 2.07
CA ILE A 8 -0.44 0.58 2.78
C ILE A 8 0.10 1.30 4.01
N HIS A 9 -0.09 0.73 5.20
CA HIS A 9 0.47 1.26 6.43
C HIS A 9 1.76 0.53 6.80
N ILE A 10 2.78 1.28 7.22
CA ILE A 10 4.08 0.74 7.63
C ILE A 10 4.61 1.44 8.89
N PRO A 11 5.34 0.75 9.77
CA PRO A 11 6.06 1.41 10.84
C PRO A 11 7.33 2.11 10.29
N VAL A 12 7.59 3.33 10.76
CA VAL A 12 8.84 4.04 10.43
C VAL A 12 10.06 3.27 10.94
N GLY A 13 11.17 3.42 10.23
CA GLY A 13 12.45 2.84 10.62
C GLY A 13 12.52 1.31 10.48
N THR A 14 11.57 0.69 9.78
CA THR A 14 11.49 -0.76 9.55
C THR A 14 11.49 -1.07 8.06
N ASP A 15 12.21 -2.11 7.66
CA ASP A 15 12.21 -2.60 6.28
C ASP A 15 10.96 -3.47 6.06
N VAL A 16 10.08 -3.02 5.16
CA VAL A 16 8.84 -3.72 4.82
C VAL A 16 8.98 -4.31 3.42
N GLN A 17 8.94 -5.64 3.33
CA GLN A 17 8.90 -6.32 2.04
C GLN A 17 7.47 -6.32 1.48
N VAL A 18 7.28 -5.62 0.36
CA VAL A 18 6.04 -5.64 -0.41
C VAL A 18 6.16 -6.73 -1.46
N ARG A 19 5.31 -7.75 -1.37
CA ARG A 19 5.13 -8.75 -2.44
C ARG A 19 4.13 -8.20 -3.45
N LEU A 20 4.48 -8.26 -4.73
CA LEU A 20 3.72 -7.69 -5.83
C LEU A 20 3.28 -8.80 -6.79
N GLU A 21 1.98 -8.86 -7.03
CA GLU A 21 1.33 -9.82 -7.92
C GLU A 21 0.28 -9.10 -8.75
N GLY A 22 0.25 -9.37 -10.06
CA GLY A 22 -0.68 -8.76 -11.01
C GLY A 22 -1.69 -9.78 -11.52
N VAL A 23 -2.91 -9.34 -11.80
CA VAL A 23 -4.04 -10.23 -12.19
C VAL A 23 -4.56 -10.00 -13.60
N ASP A 24 -4.22 -8.88 -14.24
CA ASP A 24 -4.78 -8.47 -15.53
C ASP A 24 -3.70 -8.10 -16.57
N VAL A 25 -3.21 -6.87 -16.53
CA VAL A 25 -2.18 -6.32 -17.43
C VAL A 25 -0.94 -5.97 -16.62
N ILE A 26 0.10 -5.48 -17.29
CA ILE A 26 1.30 -5.02 -16.60
C ILE A 26 0.98 -3.70 -15.89
N HIS A 27 1.32 -3.63 -14.61
CA HIS A 27 1.36 -2.39 -13.83
C HIS A 27 2.81 -2.14 -13.36
N SER A 28 3.04 -1.02 -12.68
CA SER A 28 4.31 -0.78 -11.99
C SER A 28 4.08 -0.05 -10.69
N PHE A 29 4.44 -0.69 -9.58
CA PHE A 29 4.33 -0.10 -8.25
C PHE A 29 5.48 0.87 -8.03
N TRP A 30 5.16 2.13 -7.75
CA TRP A 30 6.17 3.16 -7.54
C TRP A 30 5.75 4.17 -6.49
N VAL A 31 6.59 4.31 -5.46
CA VAL A 31 6.49 5.34 -4.41
C VAL A 31 7.80 6.14 -4.42
N PRO A 32 7.90 7.23 -5.21
CA PRO A 32 9.17 7.87 -5.54
C PRO A 32 10.01 8.29 -4.34
N SER A 33 9.35 8.68 -3.24
CA SER A 33 10.02 9.15 -2.03
C SER A 33 10.56 8.02 -1.14
N LEU A 34 10.21 6.76 -1.40
CA LEU A 34 10.57 5.62 -0.55
C LEU A 34 11.48 4.61 -1.26
N ALA A 35 11.23 4.32 -2.55
CA ALA A 35 11.98 3.30 -3.27
C ALA A 35 11.92 3.52 -4.80
N GLY A 36 12.69 2.69 -5.52
CA GLY A 36 12.56 2.56 -6.97
C GLY A 36 11.20 2.00 -7.40
N LYS A 37 10.96 1.94 -8.72
CA LYS A 37 9.77 1.30 -9.27
C LYS A 37 9.99 -0.21 -9.43
N GLN A 38 8.92 -0.98 -9.29
CA GLN A 38 8.93 -2.42 -9.58
C GLN A 38 7.71 -2.78 -10.42
N ASP A 39 7.96 -3.32 -11.61
CA ASP A 39 6.90 -3.75 -12.52
C ASP A 39 6.19 -4.99 -11.94
N VAL A 40 4.88 -5.01 -12.11
CA VAL A 40 3.95 -6.04 -11.64
C VAL A 40 3.41 -6.74 -12.88
N VAL A 41 4.03 -7.87 -13.21
CA VAL A 41 3.75 -8.63 -14.44
C VAL A 41 2.88 -9.84 -14.08
N PRO A 42 1.70 -10.01 -14.71
CA PRO A 42 0.86 -11.18 -14.46
C PRO A 42 1.62 -12.51 -14.60
N GLY A 43 1.40 -13.43 -13.67
CA GLY A 43 2.10 -14.73 -13.62
C GLY A 43 3.53 -14.69 -13.07
N ARG A 44 4.01 -13.53 -12.58
CA ARG A 44 5.30 -13.39 -11.91
C ARG A 44 5.12 -12.77 -10.53
N SER A 45 5.72 -13.37 -9.51
CA SER A 45 5.84 -12.76 -8.19
C SER A 45 7.12 -11.93 -8.14
N ASN A 46 6.99 -10.66 -7.77
CA ASN A 46 8.12 -9.76 -7.50
C ASN A 46 8.04 -9.26 -6.05
N SER A 47 9.13 -8.68 -5.56
CA SER A 47 9.17 -8.03 -4.25
C SER A 47 9.98 -6.75 -4.27
N LEU A 48 9.57 -5.77 -3.48
CA LEU A 48 10.28 -4.52 -3.26
C LEU A 48 10.40 -4.25 -1.76
N LEU A 49 11.54 -3.74 -1.30
CA LEU A 49 11.69 -3.24 0.07
C LEU A 49 11.29 -1.77 0.14
N LEU A 50 10.39 -1.45 1.07
CA LEU A 50 10.04 -0.08 1.44
C LEU A 50 10.58 0.23 2.84
N ARG A 51 11.08 1.44 3.02
CA ARG A 51 11.48 1.97 4.32
C ARG A 51 11.19 3.47 4.36
N ALA A 52 10.44 3.91 5.37
CA ALA A 52 10.21 5.33 5.65
C ALA A 52 10.93 5.71 6.94
N GLU A 53 11.74 6.77 6.92
CA GLU A 53 12.46 7.24 8.11
C GLU A 53 11.67 8.26 8.96
N LYS A 54 10.60 8.82 8.39
CA LYS A 54 9.79 9.85 9.03
C LYS A 54 8.31 9.48 8.93
N PRO A 55 7.49 9.79 9.96
CA PRO A 55 6.05 9.65 9.83
C PRO A 55 5.52 10.54 8.72
N GLY A 56 4.50 10.07 8.00
CA GLY A 56 3.88 10.84 6.93
C GLY A 56 3.17 9.99 5.89
N ALA A 57 2.49 10.68 4.97
CA ALA A 57 1.81 10.07 3.84
C ALA A 57 2.65 10.24 2.57
N TYR A 58 3.01 9.13 1.94
CA TYR A 58 3.85 9.06 0.76
C TYR A 58 3.04 8.61 -0.43
N ARG A 59 2.84 9.52 -1.39
CA ARG A 59 2.06 9.22 -2.60
C ARG A 59 2.86 8.34 -3.55
N GLY A 60 2.26 7.23 -3.94
CA GLY A 60 2.68 6.40 -5.06
C GLY A 60 1.67 6.40 -6.20
N GLN A 61 2.06 5.80 -7.31
CA GLN A 61 1.23 5.68 -8.51
C GLN A 61 1.67 4.50 -9.37
N CYS A 62 0.79 4.07 -10.28
CA CYS A 62 1.17 3.19 -11.36
C CYS A 62 2.15 3.92 -12.30
N ALA A 63 3.30 3.30 -12.59
CA ALA A 63 4.35 3.86 -13.45
C ALA A 63 4.45 3.18 -14.83
N GLU A 64 3.50 2.30 -15.17
CA GLU A 64 3.42 1.60 -16.45
C GLU A 64 2.01 1.75 -17.02
N PHE A 65 1.88 2.14 -18.28
CA PHE A 65 0.56 2.38 -18.88
C PHE A 65 -0.27 1.08 -18.90
N CYS A 66 -1.36 1.08 -18.13
CA CYS A 66 -2.20 -0.09 -17.89
C CYS A 66 -3.65 0.07 -18.38
N GLY A 67 -3.90 1.03 -19.26
CA GLY A 67 -5.21 1.27 -19.88
C GLY A 67 -5.83 2.63 -19.56
N LEU A 68 -7.10 2.79 -19.89
CA LEU A 68 -7.78 4.11 -19.85
C LEU A 68 -7.83 4.74 -18.46
N GLN A 69 -7.88 3.92 -17.40
CA GLN A 69 -7.94 4.39 -16.00
C GLN A 69 -6.55 4.53 -15.37
N HIS A 70 -5.47 4.38 -16.14
CA HIS A 70 -4.10 4.38 -15.64
C HIS A 70 -3.77 5.61 -14.77
N SER A 71 -4.19 6.81 -15.20
CA SER A 71 -3.93 8.06 -14.47
C SER A 71 -4.59 8.14 -13.09
N HIS A 72 -5.60 7.30 -12.83
CA HIS A 72 -6.32 7.26 -11.56
C HIS A 72 -5.71 6.25 -10.58
N MET A 73 -4.75 5.43 -11.01
CA MET A 73 -4.12 4.43 -10.17
C MET A 73 -3.06 5.04 -9.27
N ALA A 74 -3.51 5.56 -8.13
CA ALA A 74 -2.68 6.05 -7.04
C ALA A 74 -2.72 5.07 -5.85
N VAL A 75 -1.65 5.06 -5.08
CA VAL A 75 -1.55 4.34 -3.81
C VAL A 75 -0.95 5.27 -2.77
N LEU A 76 -1.38 5.15 -1.51
CA LEU A 76 -0.81 5.93 -0.42
C LEU A 76 -0.05 5.01 0.54
N VAL A 77 1.22 5.32 0.83
CA VAL A 77 1.94 4.65 1.91
C VAL A 77 1.90 5.55 3.14
N ILE A 78 1.26 5.08 4.20
CA ILE A 78 1.15 5.79 5.49
C ILE A 78 2.23 5.24 6.42
N ALA A 79 3.24 6.04 6.70
CA ALA A 79 4.28 5.69 7.67
C ALA A 79 3.93 6.25 9.04
N GLU A 80 3.88 5.39 10.04
CA GLU A 80 3.46 5.73 11.40
C GLU A 80 4.57 5.38 12.41
N ALA A 81 4.54 6.01 13.59
CA ALA A 81 5.35 5.53 14.69
C ALA A 81 4.98 4.06 15.00
N PRO A 82 5.93 3.19 15.40
CA PRO A 82 5.64 1.77 15.60
C PRO A 82 4.46 1.50 16.53
N ALA A 83 4.33 2.25 17.61
CA ALA A 83 3.20 2.13 18.53
C ALA A 83 1.85 2.50 17.90
N ASP A 84 1.83 3.44 16.96
CA ASP A 84 0.63 3.89 16.27
C ASP A 84 0.22 2.87 15.20
N PHE A 85 1.20 2.38 14.44
CA PHE A 85 1.00 1.27 13.50
C PHE A 85 0.42 0.04 14.20
N GLU A 86 0.93 -0.37 15.37
CA GLU A 86 0.40 -1.52 16.09
C GLU A 86 -1.04 -1.31 16.55
N ARG A 87 -1.40 -0.09 17.00
CA ARG A 87 -2.79 0.23 17.36
C ARG A 87 -3.71 0.21 16.15
N TRP A 88 -3.28 0.79 15.03
CA TRP A 88 -4.01 0.73 13.77
C TRP A 88 -4.17 -0.71 13.29
N ALA A 89 -3.09 -1.49 13.28
CA ALA A 89 -3.09 -2.87 12.83
C ALA A 89 -3.95 -3.79 13.71
N ALA A 90 -4.09 -3.47 15.00
CA ALA A 90 -5.02 -4.16 15.91
C ALA A 90 -6.48 -3.83 15.56
N SER A 91 -6.81 -2.55 15.34
CA SER A 91 -8.19 -2.15 15.01
C SER A 91 -8.66 -2.72 13.66
N GLN A 92 -7.77 -2.85 12.67
CA GLN A 92 -8.12 -3.48 11.38
C GLN A 92 -8.45 -4.98 11.48
N ARG A 93 -8.19 -5.64 12.61
CA ARG A 93 -8.51 -7.06 12.83
C ARG A 93 -9.82 -7.24 13.59
N GLU A 94 -10.41 -6.17 14.10
CA GLU A 94 -11.71 -6.20 14.76
C GLU A 94 -12.82 -6.33 13.69
N ASP A 95 -13.97 -6.85 14.10
CA ASP A 95 -15.12 -6.96 13.20
C ASP A 95 -15.58 -5.58 12.76
N ALA A 96 -16.02 -5.46 11.51
CA ALA A 96 -16.56 -4.22 10.99
C ALA A 96 -17.73 -3.77 11.87
N MET A 97 -17.67 -2.53 12.35
CA MET A 97 -18.81 -1.94 13.05
C MET A 97 -19.98 -1.86 12.07
N VAL A 98 -21.11 -2.47 12.45
CA VAL A 98 -22.37 -2.28 11.73
C VAL A 98 -22.73 -0.80 11.86
N PRO A 99 -22.98 -0.07 10.76
CA PRO A 99 -23.46 1.30 10.84
C PRO A 99 -24.67 1.36 11.76
N ALA A 100 -24.67 2.29 12.71
CA ALA A 100 -25.87 2.53 13.50
C ALA A 100 -26.97 3.01 12.55
N ASP A 101 -28.07 2.28 12.47
CA ASP A 101 -29.26 2.72 11.76
C ASP A 101 -29.67 4.09 12.33
N MET A 102 -29.77 5.09 11.46
CA MET A 102 -30.40 6.35 11.84
C MET A 102 -31.91 6.17 11.62
N ASP A 103 -32.63 5.86 12.70
CA ASP A 103 -34.10 5.94 12.75
C ASP A 103 -34.60 7.36 12.41
#